data_AF-A0AAE0AB34-F1
#
_entry.id   AF-A0AAE0AB34-F1
#
_cell.length_a   1.000
_cell.length_b   1.000
_cell.length_c   1.000
_cell.angle_alpha   90.00
_cell.angle_beta   90.00
_cell.angle_gamma   90.00
#
_symmetry.space_group_name_H-M   'P 1'
#
loop_
_entity.id
_entity.type
_entity.pdbx_description
1 polymer ?
#
loop_
_entity_poly.entity_id
_entity_poly.type
_entity_poly.pdbx_seq_one_letter_code
_entity_poly.pdbx_strand_id
1 'polypeptide(L)'
;MVVLWIYTAFEYIKQNGGLAAESNYPYQEQDGICDQRTATAAQITGFQDVTRNDEQALKNVVSRQPVSVIIAAGGDFQNYGGGIFKGYCGDSLNHALFLLLDKNGMDYWLIKNSWGQTWVRMAT
;
A
#
# COMPACT_ATOMS: atom_id res chain seq x y z
N MET A 1 2.25 15.89 10.90
CA MET A 1 1.37 14.77 11.30
C MET A 1 2.07 13.48 10.85
N VAL A 2 2.43 12.59 11.77
CA VAL A 2 3.05 11.30 11.41
C VAL A 2 1.93 10.31 11.14
N VAL A 3 1.78 9.87 9.90
CA VAL A 3 0.78 8.85 9.54
C VAL A 3 1.36 7.49 9.94
N LEU A 4 0.79 6.87 10.98
CA LEU A 4 1.32 5.65 11.62
C LEU A 4 0.61 4.35 11.21
N TRP A 5 -0.35 4.40 10.28
CA TRP A 5 -1.25 3.27 10.02
C TRP A 5 -0.52 2.00 9.57
N ILE A 6 0.42 2.16 8.62
CA ILE A 6 1.24 1.04 8.12
C ILE A 6 2.14 0.50 9.23
N TYR A 7 2.71 1.39 10.05
CA TYR A 7 3.58 1.02 11.16
C TYR A 7 2.82 0.16 12.18
N THR A 8 1.64 0.61 12.61
CA THR A 8 0.79 -0.13 13.56
C THR A 8 0.39 -1.49 13.02
N ALA A 9 0.09 -1.59 11.71
CA ALA A 9 -0.22 -2.87 11.07
C ALA A 9 0.98 -3.84 11.10
N PHE A 10 2.19 -3.40 10.69
CA PHE A 10 3.36 -4.29 10.73
C PHE A 10 3.76 -4.68 12.16
N GLU A 11 3.68 -3.74 13.11
CA GLU A 11 3.94 -4.02 14.51
C GLU A 11 2.96 -5.06 15.07
N TYR A 12 1.67 -4.95 14.72
CA TYR A 12 0.68 -5.96 15.06
C TYR A 12 1.05 -7.34 14.49
N ILE A 13 1.41 -7.44 13.21
CA ILE A 13 1.76 -8.74 12.59
C ILE A 13 2.91 -9.41 13.36
N LYS A 14 3.92 -8.62 13.72
CA LYS A 14 5.09 -9.11 14.47
C LYS A 14 4.70 -9.57 15.88
N GLN A 15 3.90 -8.79 16.60
CA GLN A 15 3.49 -9.10 17.98
C GLN A 15 2.46 -10.24 18.05
N ASN A 16 1.54 -10.30 17.09
CA ASN A 16 0.49 -11.32 16.99
C ASN A 16 1.02 -12.70 16.58
N GLY A 17 2.28 -12.77 16.13
CA GLY A 17 2.84 -14.02 15.60
C GLY A 17 2.33 -14.35 14.20
N GLY A 18 1.93 -13.34 13.42
CA GLY A 18 1.57 -13.48 12.01
C GLY A 18 0.14 -13.08 11.65
N LEU A 19 -0.22 -13.38 10.41
CA LEU A 19 -1.55 -13.16 9.82
C LEU A 19 -2.15 -14.46 9.30
N ALA A 20 -3.48 -14.53 9.32
CA ALA A 20 -4.24 -15.55 8.62
C ALA A 20 -4.24 -15.33 7.10
N ALA A 21 -4.52 -16.40 6.35
CA ALA A 21 -4.83 -16.28 4.93
C ALA A 21 -6.24 -15.69 4.75
N GLU A 22 -6.46 -14.94 3.66
CA GLU A 22 -7.76 -14.36 3.28
C GLU A 22 -8.88 -15.42 3.25
N SER A 23 -8.58 -16.65 2.79
CA SER A 23 -9.56 -17.75 2.76
C SER A 23 -10.05 -18.17 4.16
N ASN A 24 -9.26 -17.90 5.20
CA ASN A 24 -9.56 -18.25 6.58
C ASN A 24 -10.06 -17.05 7.41
N TYR A 25 -9.80 -15.82 6.93
CA TYR A 25 -10.28 -14.58 7.54
C TYR A 25 -10.69 -13.61 6.42
N PRO A 26 -11.88 -13.80 5.81
CA PRO A 26 -12.29 -13.01 4.64
C PRO A 26 -12.65 -11.56 5.00
N TYR A 27 -12.33 -10.63 4.11
CA TYR A 27 -12.69 -9.23 4.23
C TYR A 27 -14.22 -9.02 4.30
N GLN A 28 -14.68 -8.21 5.26
CA GLN A 28 -16.10 -7.98 5.54
C GLN A 28 -16.56 -6.53 5.32
N GLU A 29 -15.67 -5.62 4.94
CA GLU A 29 -15.98 -4.18 4.77
C GLU A 29 -16.52 -3.48 6.04
N GLN A 30 -16.45 -4.12 7.20
CA GLN A 30 -16.90 -3.58 8.49
C GLN A 30 -16.08 -4.13 9.64
N ASP A 31 -16.05 -3.39 10.75
CA ASP A 31 -15.46 -3.87 11.99
C ASP A 31 -16.23 -5.09 12.54
N GLY A 32 -15.49 -5.98 13.18
CA GLY A 32 -16.03 -7.21 13.75
C GLY A 32 -15.27 -7.64 15.00
N ILE A 33 -15.68 -8.79 15.54
CA ILE A 33 -14.99 -9.39 16.67
C ILE A 33 -13.74 -10.12 16.14
N CYS A 34 -12.59 -9.89 16.76
CA CYS A 34 -11.34 -10.56 16.41
C CYS A 34 -11.42 -12.06 16.70
N ASP A 35 -11.33 -12.90 15.65
CA ASP A 35 -11.22 -14.35 15.80
C ASP A 35 -9.74 -14.78 15.86
N GLN A 36 -9.29 -15.15 17.06
CA GLN A 36 -7.91 -15.55 17.31
C GLN A 36 -7.63 -17.02 16.96
N ARG A 37 -8.62 -17.78 16.49
CA ARG A 37 -8.48 -19.23 16.22
C ARG A 37 -8.00 -19.54 14.81
N THR A 38 -7.70 -18.52 14.02
CA THR A 38 -7.25 -18.70 12.63
C THR A 38 -5.79 -19.14 12.57
N ALA A 39 -5.49 -20.11 11.70
CA ALA A 39 -4.12 -20.56 11.47
C ALA A 39 -3.26 -19.45 10.84
N THR A 40 -2.03 -19.28 11.33
CA THR A 40 -1.04 -18.37 10.76
C THR A 40 -0.61 -18.85 9.37
N ALA A 41 -0.74 -17.97 8.38
CA ALA A 41 -0.30 -18.19 7.01
C ALA A 41 0.99 -17.42 6.66
N ALA A 42 1.25 -16.28 7.30
CA ALA A 42 2.45 -15.48 7.06
C ALA A 42 2.93 -14.79 8.34
N GLN A 43 4.24 -14.59 8.44
CA GLN A 43 4.89 -13.90 9.55
C GLN A 43 5.95 -12.93 9.01
N ILE A 44 6.28 -11.91 9.81
CA ILE A 44 7.43 -11.04 9.57
C ILE A 44 8.36 -11.07 10.78
N THR A 45 9.65 -10.93 10.54
CA THR A 45 10.66 -10.78 11.59
C THR A 45 10.87 -9.31 11.97
N GLY A 46 10.54 -8.39 11.06
CA GLY A 46 10.64 -6.96 11.25
C GLY A 46 10.20 -6.19 10.01
N PHE A 47 10.31 -4.87 10.12
CA PHE A 47 10.04 -3.91 9.06
C PHE A 47 10.91 -2.68 9.30
N GLN A 48 11.10 -1.87 8.26
CA GLN A 48 11.95 -0.69 8.32
C GLN A 48 11.39 0.42 7.43
N ASP A 49 11.59 1.66 7.86
CA ASP A 49 11.32 2.82 7.03
C ASP A 49 12.41 2.95 5.96
N VAL A 50 12.00 3.29 4.75
CA VAL A 50 12.92 3.82 3.74
C VAL A 50 13.31 5.24 4.13
N THR A 51 14.52 5.67 3.79
CA THR A 51 14.96 7.07 3.96
C THR A 51 13.91 8.03 3.39
N ARG A 52 13.42 8.93 4.24
CA ARG A 52 12.38 9.89 3.86
C ARG A 52 12.91 10.88 2.84
N ASN A 53 12.04 11.25 1.89
CA ASN A 53 12.34 12.23 0.83
C ASN A 53 13.54 11.86 -0.05
N ASP A 54 13.84 10.56 -0.17
CA ASP A 54 14.92 10.04 -1.01
C ASP A 54 14.34 9.04 -2.02
N GLU A 55 14.01 9.54 -3.20
CA GLU A 55 13.47 8.73 -4.28
C GLU A 55 14.48 7.67 -4.77
N GLN A 56 15.79 7.93 -4.68
CA GLN A 56 16.79 6.96 -5.09
C GLN A 56 16.87 5.80 -4.10
N ALA A 57 16.81 6.08 -2.79
CA ALA A 57 16.68 5.04 -1.77
C ALA A 57 15.39 4.23 -1.96
N LEU A 58 14.27 4.90 -2.27
CA LEU A 58 13.01 4.23 -2.55
C LEU A 58 13.10 3.34 -3.80
N LYS A 59 13.65 3.84 -4.91
CA LYS A 59 13.89 3.05 -6.15
C LYS A 59 14.72 1.80 -5.84
N ASN A 60 15.78 1.95 -5.04
CA ASN A 60 16.64 0.84 -4.66
C ASN A 60 15.87 -0.23 -3.86
N VAL A 61 14.99 0.14 -2.93
CA VAL A 61 14.21 -0.83 -2.14
C VAL A 61 13.09 -1.46 -2.98
N VAL A 62 12.34 -0.65 -3.74
CA VAL A 62 11.27 -1.12 -4.63
C VAL A 62 11.79 -2.13 -5.67
N SER A 63 13.07 -2.00 -6.06
CA SER A 63 13.69 -2.96 -6.97
C SER A 63 13.83 -4.38 -6.43
N ARG A 64 13.76 -4.55 -5.10
CA ARG A 64 13.95 -5.83 -4.40
C ARG A 64 12.64 -6.40 -3.86
N GLN A 65 11.70 -5.54 -3.48
CA GLN A 65 10.42 -5.93 -2.89
C GLN A 65 9.38 -4.82 -3.06
N PRO A 66 8.08 -5.14 -3.05
CA PRO A 66 7.04 -4.13 -2.91
C PRO A 66 7.22 -3.30 -1.63
N VAL A 67 6.87 -2.01 -1.70
CA VAL A 67 6.98 -1.08 -0.58
C VAL A 67 5.63 -0.44 -0.31
N SER A 68 5.20 -0.45 0.95
CA SER A 68 4.00 0.28 1.37
C SER A 68 4.31 1.76 1.53
N VAL A 69 3.47 2.62 0.94
CA VAL A 69 3.62 4.08 1.01
C VAL A 69 2.28 4.74 1.29
N ILE A 70 2.34 5.99 1.74
CA ILE A 70 1.16 6.83 1.90
C ILE A 70 1.27 8.00 0.93
N ILE A 71 0.18 8.28 0.23
CA ILE A 71 0.05 9.41 -0.68
C ILE A 71 -1.09 10.33 -0.25
N ALA A 72 -1.12 11.53 -0.80
CA ALA A 72 -2.35 12.28 -0.93
C ALA A 72 -3.13 11.70 -2.12
N ALA A 73 -4.40 11.37 -1.92
CA ALA A 73 -5.27 10.77 -2.94
C ALA A 73 -6.58 11.57 -3.12
N GLY A 74 -6.46 12.90 -3.15
CA GLY A 74 -7.53 13.85 -3.47
C GLY A 74 -7.41 14.40 -4.89
N GLY A 75 -8.17 15.46 -5.16
CA GLY A 75 -8.09 16.21 -6.43
C GLY A 75 -8.29 15.34 -7.66
N ASP A 76 -7.41 15.52 -8.65
CA ASP A 76 -7.46 14.83 -9.94
C ASP A 76 -7.21 13.33 -9.80
N PHE A 77 -6.56 12.89 -8.72
CA PHE A 77 -6.22 11.47 -8.51
C PHE A 77 -7.46 10.59 -8.37
N GLN A 78 -8.55 11.12 -7.79
CA GLN A 78 -9.81 10.37 -7.65
C GLN A 78 -10.39 9.99 -9.02
N ASN A 79 -10.21 10.86 -10.01
CA ASN A 79 -10.73 10.71 -11.38
C ASN A 79 -9.67 10.17 -12.35
N TYR A 80 -8.55 9.63 -11.85
CA TYR A 80 -7.48 9.12 -12.69
C TYR A 80 -7.98 7.99 -13.63
N GLY A 81 -7.90 8.22 -14.94
CA GLY A 81 -8.43 7.32 -15.97
C GLY A 81 -7.37 6.50 -16.73
N GLY A 82 -6.08 6.70 -16.48
CA GLY A 82 -4.99 5.98 -17.16
C GLY A 82 -3.78 6.83 -17.53
N GLY A 83 -2.71 6.18 -18.01
CA GLY A 83 -1.46 6.82 -18.42
C GLY A 83 -0.47 7.05 -17.27
N ILE A 84 0.27 8.16 -17.31
CA ILE A 84 1.14 8.58 -16.20
C ILE A 84 0.44 9.76 -15.52
N PHE A 85 0.06 9.58 -14.26
CA PHE A 85 -0.56 10.65 -13.47
C PHE A 85 0.45 11.78 -13.22
N LYS A 86 0.05 13.01 -13.53
CA LYS A 86 0.82 14.25 -13.30
C LYS A 86 -0.04 15.38 -12.71
N GLY A 87 -1.27 15.06 -12.30
CA GLY A 87 -2.25 16.03 -11.80
C GLY A 87 -2.05 16.35 -10.33
N TYR A 88 -2.91 17.22 -9.80
CA TYR A 88 -2.92 17.54 -8.38
C TYR A 88 -3.58 16.41 -7.58
N CYS A 89 -2.93 15.93 -6.51
CA CYS A 89 -3.41 14.83 -5.69
C CYS A 89 -3.78 15.21 -4.24
N GLY A 90 -3.78 16.51 -3.91
CA GLY A 90 -4.08 16.99 -2.54
C GLY A 90 -2.84 17.29 -1.70
N ASP A 91 -3.04 18.00 -0.59
CA ASP A 91 -1.95 18.44 0.31
C ASP A 91 -1.75 17.52 1.52
N SER A 92 -2.69 16.59 1.76
CA SER A 92 -2.71 15.77 2.96
C SER A 92 -2.58 14.29 2.63
N LEU A 93 -1.56 13.66 3.22
CA LEU A 93 -1.37 12.21 3.19
C LEU A 93 -2.57 11.52 3.85
N ASN A 94 -3.31 10.74 3.07
CA ASN A 94 -4.59 10.16 3.51
C ASN A 94 -4.85 8.76 2.97
N HIS A 95 -3.99 8.21 2.11
CA HIS A 95 -4.26 6.93 1.46
C HIS A 95 -3.01 6.07 1.38
N ALA A 96 -3.12 4.81 1.83
CA ALA A 96 -2.03 3.84 1.83
C ALA A 96 -2.13 2.89 0.63
N LEU A 97 -1.00 2.64 -0.04
CA LEU A 97 -0.93 1.78 -1.22
C LEU A 97 0.43 1.08 -1.32
N PHE A 98 0.60 0.23 -2.34
CA PHE A 98 1.86 -0.48 -2.59
C PHE A 98 2.56 0.01 -3.85
N LEU A 99 3.85 0.32 -3.74
CA LEU A 99 4.75 0.50 -4.88
C LEU A 99 5.30 -0.84 -5.35
N LEU A 100 5.37 -0.99 -6.67
CA LEU A 100 5.87 -2.17 -7.36
C LEU A 100 7.10 -1.83 -8.20
N LEU A 101 7.96 -2.83 -8.44
CA LEU A 101 9.10 -2.70 -9.34
C LEU A 101 8.64 -2.34 -10.75
N ASP A 102 9.18 -1.24 -11.28
CA ASP A 102 9.17 -0.99 -12.72
C ASP A 102 10.31 -1.78 -13.37
N LYS A 103 9.95 -2.73 -14.25
CA LYS A 103 10.93 -3.54 -14.98
C LYS A 103 11.55 -2.78 -16.16
N ASN A 104 11.04 -1.60 -16.51
CA ASN A 104 11.34 -0.93 -17.78
C ASN A 104 12.14 0.38 -17.65
N GLY A 105 12.54 0.78 -16.44
CA GLY A 105 13.42 1.95 -16.24
C GLY A 105 12.78 3.29 -16.59
N MET A 106 11.45 3.39 -16.52
CA MET A 106 10.72 4.62 -16.75
C MET A 106 10.64 5.49 -15.49
N ASP A 107 10.55 6.80 -15.65
CA ASP A 107 10.46 7.79 -14.56
C ASP A 107 9.04 7.88 -13.94
N TYR A 108 8.38 6.74 -13.71
CA TYR A 108 7.11 6.69 -13.01
C TYR A 108 7.04 5.52 -12.02
N TRP A 109 6.06 5.61 -11.13
CA TRP A 109 5.79 4.59 -10.13
C TRP A 109 4.61 3.71 -10.52
N LEU A 110 4.81 2.38 -10.50
CA LEU A 110 3.70 1.43 -10.55
C LEU A 110 3.11 1.30 -9.15
N ILE A 111 1.83 1.65 -9.01
CA ILE A 111 1.08 1.55 -7.77
C ILE A 111 0.01 0.45 -7.86
N LYS A 112 -0.13 -0.33 -6.79
CA LYS A 112 -1.29 -1.19 -6.55
C LYS A 112 -2.23 -0.49 -5.57
N ASN A 113 -3.40 -0.11 -6.05
CA ASN A 113 -4.45 0.56 -5.29
C ASN A 113 -5.50 -0.44 -4.74
N SER A 114 -6.34 0.01 -3.81
CA SER A 114 -7.40 -0.76 -3.12
C SER A 114 -8.82 -0.29 -3.45
N TRP A 115 -9.02 0.57 -4.46
CA TRP A 115 -10.34 1.09 -4.87
C TRP A 115 -11.08 0.23 -5.92
N GLY A 116 -10.77 -1.06 -5.97
CA GLY A 116 -11.37 -1.99 -6.92
C GLY A 116 -10.88 -1.83 -8.37
N GLN A 117 -11.30 -2.75 -9.23
CA GLN A 117 -10.84 -2.83 -10.63
C GLN A 117 -11.49 -1.77 -11.55
N THR A 118 -12.61 -1.17 -11.12
CA THR A 118 -13.35 -0.17 -11.89
C THR A 118 -12.73 1.22 -11.80
N TRP A 119 -11.90 1.49 -10.80
CA TRP A 119 -11.26 2.80 -10.63
C TRP A 119 -10.40 3.20 -11.84
N VAL A 120 -9.72 2.25 -12.48
CA VAL A 120 -8.89 2.50 -13.69
C VAL A 120 -9.61 2.15 -15.00
N ARG A 121 -10.94 1.95 -14.99
CA ARG A 121 -11.70 1.78 -16.23
C ARG A 121 -12.30 3.12 -16.65
N MET A 122 -11.62 3.84 -17.54
CA MET A 122 -12.16 4.38 -18.81
C MET A 122 -11.02 5.08 -19.59
N ALA A 123 -10.30 4.31 -20.38
CA ALA A 123 -9.71 4.78 -21.63
C ALA A 123 -10.03 3.72 -22.69
N THR A 124 -11.21 3.83 -23.28
CA THR A 124 -11.44 3.32 -24.65
C THR A 124 -10.79 4.28 -25.63
#